data_AF-A0A843LMX2-F1
#
_entry.id   AF-A0A843LMX2-F1
#
_cell.length_a   1.000
_cell.length_b   1.000
_cell.length_c   1.000
_cell.angle_alpha   90.00
_cell.angle_beta   90.00
_cell.angle_gamma   90.00
#
_symmetry.space_group_name_H-M   'P 1'
#
loop_
_entity.id
_entity.type
_entity.pdbx_description
1 polymer ?
#
loop_
_entity_poly.entity_id
_entity_poly.type
_entity_poly.pdbx_seq_one_letter_code
_entity_poly.pdbx_strand_id
1 'polypeptide(L)'
;MTEHILEMAKALVRIKDGDIEVLTDPPIRRCPLRRELYGIDEESRESVARVLKIHMQEMGMYGPKRVLELRDMPVSFGASEVLCSALSEGLVDAAVVVCEGAGTVVAARPDVLQAVGAHMTGLLSTEPIPEIQSGLEERGCLLLDGQASIDQLGGLEKAASAGYKNIAITVAGAQAGDGAAQEMRCREEGLGIHAAILAVHTTGIRPEQAAAIAESCDLVWSCASKAVREVVGNSALLQIGITIPVFALTGMGKRLILNHAQHFEGQLVLGRAYLPALERRQPEPLK
;
A
#
# COMPACT_ATOMS: atom_id res chain seq x y z
N MET A 1 -6.58 -27.78 -4.41
CA MET A 1 -5.45 -27.19 -5.14
C MET A 1 -5.69 -25.70 -5.09
N THR A 2 -4.69 -24.92 -4.69
CA THR A 2 -4.81 -23.45 -4.62
C THR A 2 -3.84 -22.81 -5.58
N GLU A 3 -4.34 -21.93 -6.43
CA GLU A 3 -3.57 -21.15 -7.39
C GLU A 3 -3.63 -19.65 -7.04
N HIS A 4 -2.47 -18.99 -7.13
CA HIS A 4 -2.31 -17.56 -6.93
C HIS A 4 -1.47 -16.99 -8.05
N ILE A 5 -1.93 -15.89 -8.66
CA ILE A 5 -1.18 -15.14 -9.68
C ILE A 5 -0.83 -13.77 -9.12
N LEU A 6 0.44 -13.41 -9.22
CA LEU A 6 0.96 -12.16 -8.68
C LEU A 6 2.09 -11.58 -9.52
N GLU A 7 2.46 -10.35 -9.22
CA GLU A 7 3.62 -9.68 -9.75
C GLU A 7 4.65 -9.35 -8.66
N MET A 8 5.90 -9.75 -8.88
CA MET A 8 7.04 -9.36 -8.05
C MET A 8 8.15 -8.82 -8.95
N ALA A 9 8.65 -7.61 -8.67
CA ALA A 9 9.55 -6.90 -9.59
C ALA A 9 9.01 -6.79 -11.02
N LYS A 10 7.68 -6.82 -11.17
CA LYS A 10 6.91 -6.84 -12.43
C LYS A 10 7.09 -8.12 -13.28
N ALA A 11 7.78 -9.14 -12.75
CA ALA A 11 7.67 -10.50 -13.25
C ALA A 11 6.32 -11.10 -12.83
N LEU A 12 5.65 -11.77 -13.75
CA LEU A 12 4.44 -12.55 -13.48
C LEU A 12 4.85 -13.88 -12.84
N VAL A 13 4.21 -14.23 -11.74
CA VAL A 13 4.50 -15.46 -10.99
C VAL A 13 3.19 -16.18 -10.72
N ARG A 14 3.22 -17.50 -10.91
CA ARG A 14 2.18 -18.42 -10.45
C ARG A 14 2.70 -19.16 -9.22
N ILE A 15 1.90 -19.20 -8.17
CA ILE A 15 2.09 -20.11 -7.05
C ILE A 15 0.95 -21.11 -7.09
N LYS A 16 1.27 -22.39 -7.22
CA LYS A 16 0.28 -23.46 -7.28
C LYS A 16 0.68 -24.56 -6.32
N ASP A 17 -0.18 -24.85 -5.35
CA ASP A 17 0.06 -25.90 -4.34
C ASP A 17 1.41 -25.76 -3.61
N GLY A 18 1.85 -24.51 -3.41
CA GLY A 18 3.13 -24.17 -2.79
C GLY A 18 4.34 -24.13 -3.73
N ASP A 19 4.18 -24.53 -4.99
CA ASP A 19 5.24 -24.46 -6.00
C ASP A 19 5.25 -23.10 -6.70
N ILE A 20 6.43 -22.49 -6.80
CA ILE A 20 6.64 -21.17 -7.42
C ILE A 20 7.11 -21.35 -8.86
N GLU A 21 6.33 -20.81 -9.80
CA GLU A 21 6.65 -20.75 -11.22
C GLU A 21 6.75 -19.28 -11.67
N VAL A 22 7.97 -18.80 -11.95
CA VAL A 22 8.18 -17.45 -12.50
C VAL A 22 7.93 -17.49 -14.01
N LEU A 23 6.82 -16.92 -14.45
CA LEU A 23 6.31 -17.01 -15.82
C LEU A 23 7.03 -16.06 -16.77
N THR A 24 7.36 -14.84 -16.32
CA THR A 24 8.05 -13.83 -17.12
C THR A 24 9.32 -13.32 -16.43
N ASP A 25 10.27 -12.81 -17.21
CA ASP A 25 11.48 -12.18 -16.67
C ASP A 25 11.13 -10.83 -16.02
N PRO A 26 11.76 -10.47 -14.88
CA PRO A 26 11.52 -9.18 -14.25
C PRO A 26 12.11 -8.05 -15.12
N PRO A 27 11.29 -7.11 -15.62
CA PRO A 27 11.80 -5.99 -16.41
C PRO A 27 12.54 -4.95 -15.55
N ILE A 28 12.30 -4.94 -14.23
CA ILE A 28 13.05 -4.10 -13.30
C ILE A 28 14.43 -4.72 -13.11
N ARG A 29 15.50 -4.03 -13.52
CA ARG A 29 16.86 -4.54 -13.28
C ARG A 29 17.28 -4.42 -11.81
N ARG A 30 16.97 -3.31 -11.13
CA ARG A 30 17.37 -3.04 -9.75
C ARG A 30 16.28 -2.29 -8.98
N CYS A 31 16.07 -2.66 -7.72
CA CYS A 31 15.15 -1.97 -6.81
C CYS A 31 15.83 -1.76 -5.45
N PRO A 32 16.00 -0.51 -4.99
CA PRO A 32 16.66 -0.25 -3.72
C PRO A 32 15.98 -0.91 -2.51
N LEU A 33 14.64 -0.97 -2.49
CA LEU A 33 13.89 -1.66 -1.44
C LEU A 33 14.22 -3.17 -1.43
N ARG A 34 14.38 -3.79 -2.59
CA ARG A 34 14.70 -5.22 -2.68
C ARG A 34 16.15 -5.51 -2.30
N ARG A 35 17.07 -4.56 -2.58
CA ARG A 35 18.44 -4.62 -2.08
C ARG A 35 18.48 -4.56 -0.56
N GLU A 36 17.76 -3.61 0.03
CA GLU A 36 17.73 -3.38 1.47
C GLU A 36 17.09 -4.55 2.23
N LEU A 37 15.93 -5.03 1.78
CA LEU A 37 15.20 -6.11 2.47
C LEU A 37 15.77 -7.51 2.23
N TYR A 38 16.28 -7.78 1.03
CA TYR A 38 16.58 -9.16 0.61
C TYR A 38 17.98 -9.35 0.01
N GLY A 39 18.82 -8.32 0.02
CA GLY A 39 20.18 -8.38 -0.54
C GLY A 39 20.20 -8.64 -2.05
N ILE A 40 19.18 -8.19 -2.80
CA ILE A 40 19.14 -8.32 -4.27
C ILE A 40 19.77 -7.08 -4.93
N ASP A 41 20.95 -7.25 -5.52
CA ASP A 41 21.57 -6.20 -6.32
C ASP A 41 21.00 -6.10 -7.75
N GLU A 42 20.68 -7.24 -8.38
CA GLU A 42 20.06 -7.34 -9.70
C GLU A 42 18.94 -8.38 -9.71
N GLU A 43 17.83 -8.09 -10.37
CA GLU A 43 16.70 -9.02 -10.47
C GLU A 43 16.89 -10.07 -11.56
N SER A 44 16.41 -11.28 -11.26
CA SER A 44 16.30 -12.41 -12.18
C SER A 44 15.11 -13.29 -11.77
N ARG A 45 14.81 -14.34 -12.55
CA ARG A 45 13.79 -15.32 -12.14
C ARG A 45 14.16 -16.00 -10.82
N GLU A 46 15.43 -16.28 -10.61
CA GLU A 46 15.95 -16.87 -9.38
C GLU A 46 15.82 -15.93 -8.18
N SER A 47 16.08 -14.63 -8.34
CA SER A 47 15.90 -13.65 -7.24
C SER A 47 14.43 -13.54 -6.84
N VAL A 48 13.51 -13.51 -7.80
CA VAL A 48 12.06 -13.47 -7.57
C VAL A 48 11.60 -14.73 -6.84
N ALA A 49 11.95 -15.91 -7.34
CA ALA A 49 11.60 -17.18 -6.72
C ALA A 49 12.20 -17.31 -5.31
N ARG A 50 13.44 -16.84 -5.09
CA ARG A 50 14.10 -16.85 -3.78
C ARG A 50 13.34 -15.99 -2.76
N VAL A 51 12.94 -14.77 -3.12
CA VAL A 51 12.22 -13.88 -2.20
C VAL A 51 10.84 -14.44 -1.86
N LEU A 52 10.12 -15.01 -2.83
CA LEU A 52 8.85 -15.67 -2.54
C LEU A 52 9.01 -16.89 -1.62
N LYS A 53 10.08 -17.68 -1.76
CA LYS A 53 10.39 -18.76 -0.81
C LYS A 53 10.60 -18.22 0.61
N ILE A 54 11.29 -17.09 0.77
CA ILE A 54 11.45 -16.44 2.07
C ILE A 54 10.08 -16.05 2.64
N HIS A 55 9.23 -15.39 1.85
CA HIS A 55 7.87 -15.00 2.27
C HIS A 55 7.03 -16.21 2.71
N MET A 56 7.08 -17.30 1.95
CA MET A 56 6.35 -18.53 2.29
C MET A 56 6.91 -19.19 3.56
N GLN A 57 8.23 -19.15 3.77
CA GLN A 57 8.88 -19.76 4.94
C GLN A 57 8.67 -18.96 6.22
N GLU A 58 8.84 -17.64 6.15
CA GLU A 58 8.82 -16.76 7.32
C GLU A 58 7.40 -16.32 7.69
N MET A 59 6.56 -16.04 6.69
CA MET A 59 5.23 -15.48 6.88
C MET A 59 4.11 -16.49 6.59
N GLY A 60 4.44 -17.70 6.11
CA GLY A 60 3.43 -18.70 5.74
C GLY A 60 2.53 -18.26 4.58
N MET A 61 2.98 -17.28 3.76
CA MET A 61 2.20 -16.76 2.63
C MET A 61 1.80 -17.85 1.66
N TYR A 62 0.61 -17.70 1.06
CA TYR A 62 0.03 -18.65 0.10
C TYR A 62 -0.22 -20.05 0.69
N GLY A 63 -0.36 -20.15 2.02
CA GLY A 63 -0.60 -21.42 2.69
C GLY A 63 -1.37 -21.29 4.01
N PRO A 64 -1.77 -22.42 4.62
CA PRO A 64 -2.67 -22.43 5.78
C PRO A 64 -2.02 -21.94 7.09
N LYS A 65 -0.69 -21.73 7.10
CA LYS A 65 0.08 -21.27 8.26
C LYS A 65 0.43 -19.78 8.18
N ARG A 66 -0.35 -19.01 7.42
CA ARG A 66 -0.15 -17.58 7.23
C ARG A 66 -0.11 -16.86 8.58
N VAL A 67 0.91 -16.04 8.80
CA VAL A 67 0.96 -15.09 9.91
C VAL A 67 -0.12 -14.03 9.68
N LEU A 68 -1.03 -13.85 10.65
CA LEU A 68 -2.16 -12.91 10.55
C LEU A 68 -2.10 -11.76 11.57
N GLU A 69 -1.06 -11.70 12.39
CA GLU A 69 -0.76 -10.59 13.31
C GLU A 69 0.75 -10.32 13.28
N LEU A 70 1.14 -9.08 13.02
CA LEU A 70 2.54 -8.66 12.94
C LEU A 70 2.66 -7.25 13.52
N ARG A 71 3.65 -7.03 14.39
CA ARG A 71 3.96 -5.70 14.94
C ARG A 71 5.13 -5.02 14.24
N ASP A 72 6.01 -5.83 13.64
CA ASP A 72 7.21 -5.33 12.99
C ASP A 72 6.86 -4.52 11.73
N MET A 73 7.58 -3.42 11.56
CA MET A 73 7.45 -2.50 10.43
C MET A 73 8.71 -2.62 9.57
N PRO A 74 8.76 -3.57 8.60
CA PRO A 74 9.96 -3.85 7.82
C PRO A 74 10.35 -2.69 6.89
N VAL A 75 9.42 -1.77 6.57
CA VAL A 75 9.67 -0.64 5.65
C VAL A 75 9.37 0.69 6.33
N SER A 76 10.27 1.66 6.23
CA SER A 76 10.12 2.95 6.93
C SER A 76 8.86 3.75 6.61
N PHE A 77 8.38 3.71 5.36
CA PHE A 77 7.17 4.41 4.90
C PHE A 77 6.40 3.54 3.90
N GLY A 78 6.24 2.25 4.20
CA GLY A 78 5.40 1.38 3.39
C GLY A 78 3.90 1.67 3.62
N ALA A 79 3.06 1.14 2.74
CA ALA A 79 1.63 1.45 2.78
C ALA A 79 0.96 0.90 4.04
N SER A 80 1.30 -0.32 4.46
CA SER A 80 0.78 -0.90 5.69
C SER A 80 1.29 -0.16 6.92
N GLU A 81 2.56 0.27 6.96
CA GLU A 81 3.12 1.01 8.10
C GLU A 81 2.41 2.36 8.31
N VAL A 82 2.21 3.11 7.22
CA VAL A 82 1.47 4.39 7.27
C VAL A 82 0.04 4.17 7.76
N LEU A 83 -0.64 3.14 7.26
CA LEU A 83 -2.01 2.84 7.66
C LEU A 83 -2.12 2.27 9.08
N CYS A 84 -1.09 1.55 9.58
CA CYS A 84 -1.06 1.08 10.96
C CYS A 84 -1.02 2.24 11.95
N SER A 85 -0.18 3.26 11.70
CA SER A 85 -0.20 4.49 12.49
C SER A 85 -1.55 5.20 12.39
N ALA A 86 -2.12 5.29 11.18
CA ALA A 86 -3.39 5.96 10.97
C ALA A 86 -4.57 5.26 11.69
N LEU A 87 -4.61 3.93 11.68
CA LEU A 87 -5.59 3.16 12.47
C LEU A 87 -5.37 3.33 13.97
N SER A 88 -4.11 3.26 14.42
CA SER A 88 -3.76 3.35 15.85
C SER A 88 -4.16 4.70 16.46
N GLU A 89 -4.07 5.78 15.67
CA GLU A 89 -4.42 7.14 16.07
C GLU A 89 -5.86 7.54 15.70
N GLY A 90 -6.66 6.62 15.16
CA GLY A 90 -8.06 6.87 14.77
C GLY A 90 -8.22 7.90 13.65
N LEU A 91 -7.18 8.09 12.82
CA LEU A 91 -7.24 8.92 11.61
C LEU A 91 -8.05 8.23 10.51
N VAL A 92 -8.01 6.89 10.49
CA VAL A 92 -8.91 6.03 9.73
C VAL A 92 -9.48 4.96 10.66
N ASP A 93 -10.69 4.49 10.37
CA ASP A 93 -11.42 3.52 11.19
C ASP A 93 -11.21 2.08 10.69
N ALA A 94 -10.97 1.93 9.39
CA ALA A 94 -10.72 0.66 8.72
C ALA A 94 -9.89 0.86 7.45
N ALA A 95 -9.26 -0.22 6.99
CA ALA A 95 -8.50 -0.27 5.75
C ALA A 95 -8.97 -1.44 4.86
N VAL A 96 -9.27 -1.14 3.60
CA VAL A 96 -9.54 -2.10 2.54
C VAL A 96 -8.20 -2.45 1.88
N VAL A 97 -7.80 -3.71 2.01
CA VAL A 97 -6.54 -4.26 1.51
C VAL A 97 -6.77 -5.60 0.82
N VAL A 98 -5.73 -6.17 0.23
CA VAL A 98 -5.79 -7.50 -0.41
C VAL A 98 -4.94 -8.48 0.40
N CYS A 99 -5.47 -9.69 0.60
CA CYS A 99 -4.76 -10.81 1.22
C CYS A 99 -4.87 -12.06 0.33
N GLU A 100 -3.76 -12.74 0.09
CA GLU A 100 -3.78 -14.04 -0.58
C GLU A 100 -4.61 -15.05 0.22
N GLY A 101 -5.39 -15.89 -0.47
CA GLY A 101 -6.33 -16.81 0.18
C GLY A 101 -7.66 -16.19 0.61
N ALA A 102 -7.77 -14.85 0.64
CA ALA A 102 -8.95 -14.14 1.15
C ALA A 102 -9.49 -13.05 0.21
N GLY A 103 -8.72 -12.60 -0.78
CA GLY A 103 -9.14 -11.56 -1.71
C GLY A 103 -9.12 -10.18 -1.07
N THR A 104 -10.16 -9.38 -1.29
CA THR A 104 -10.34 -8.08 -0.64
C THR A 104 -10.81 -8.27 0.81
N VAL A 105 -10.13 -7.60 1.74
CA VAL A 105 -10.34 -7.68 3.19
C VAL A 105 -10.45 -6.28 3.77
N VAL A 106 -11.45 -6.07 4.62
CA VAL A 106 -11.57 -4.89 5.48
C VAL A 106 -10.95 -5.22 6.84
N ALA A 107 -9.85 -4.56 7.19
CA ALA A 107 -9.16 -4.71 8.47
C ALA A 107 -9.26 -3.43 9.29
N ALA A 108 -9.63 -3.55 10.56
CA ALA A 108 -9.72 -2.42 11.50
C ALA A 108 -8.69 -2.50 12.65
N ARG A 109 -7.85 -3.55 12.66
CA ARG A 109 -6.79 -3.75 13.65
C ARG A 109 -5.41 -3.50 13.03
N PRO A 110 -4.57 -2.64 13.63
CA PRO A 110 -3.24 -2.33 13.09
C PRO A 110 -2.33 -3.55 12.91
N ASP A 111 -2.26 -4.44 13.89
CA ASP A 111 -1.40 -5.63 13.84
C ASP A 111 -1.82 -6.63 12.76
N VAL A 112 -3.13 -6.78 12.54
CA VAL A 112 -3.69 -7.62 11.48
C VAL A 112 -3.47 -6.99 10.10
N LEU A 113 -3.72 -5.68 9.98
CA LEU A 113 -3.44 -4.92 8.77
C LEU A 113 -1.96 -5.05 8.37
N GLN A 114 -1.05 -4.89 9.33
CA GLN A 114 0.38 -5.01 9.09
C GLN A 114 0.73 -6.41 8.59
N ALA A 115 0.20 -7.47 9.21
CA ALA A 115 0.47 -8.83 8.77
C ALA A 115 0.00 -9.09 7.33
N VAL A 116 -1.16 -8.56 6.96
CA VAL A 116 -1.72 -8.69 5.61
C VAL A 116 -0.89 -7.91 4.59
N GLY A 117 -0.56 -6.65 4.88
CA GLY A 117 0.12 -5.76 3.94
C GLY A 117 1.63 -5.91 3.87
N ALA A 118 2.29 -6.31 4.97
CA ALA A 118 3.73 -6.50 5.00
C ALA A 118 4.15 -7.57 3.99
N HIS A 119 5.16 -7.25 3.19
CA HIS A 119 5.67 -8.10 2.11
C HIS A 119 4.67 -8.44 0.99
N MET A 120 3.43 -7.93 1.06
CA MET A 120 2.44 -8.12 0.01
C MET A 120 2.96 -7.53 -1.31
N THR A 121 2.76 -8.30 -2.38
CA THR A 121 3.17 -7.90 -3.73
C THR A 121 1.93 -7.67 -4.62
N GLY A 122 2.11 -7.48 -5.92
CA GLY A 122 1.00 -7.19 -6.83
C GLY A 122 0.13 -8.42 -7.07
N LEU A 123 -0.73 -8.80 -6.10
CA LEU A 123 -1.65 -9.92 -6.26
C LEU A 123 -2.68 -9.61 -7.35
N LEU A 124 -2.75 -10.47 -8.36
CA LEU A 124 -3.66 -10.32 -9.50
C LEU A 124 -4.88 -11.23 -9.37
N SER A 125 -4.68 -12.44 -8.87
CA SER A 125 -5.76 -13.38 -8.55
C SER A 125 -5.32 -14.35 -7.46
N THR A 126 -6.30 -14.90 -6.76
CA THR A 126 -6.07 -15.87 -5.68
C THR A 126 -7.27 -16.79 -5.56
N GLU A 127 -7.03 -18.02 -5.14
CA GLU A 127 -8.07 -18.94 -4.70
C GLU A 127 -8.23 -18.92 -3.17
N PRO A 128 -9.42 -19.27 -2.64
CA PRO A 128 -9.66 -19.34 -1.20
C PRO A 128 -8.73 -20.28 -0.45
N ILE A 129 -8.23 -19.83 0.70
CA ILE A 129 -7.56 -20.67 1.71
C ILE A 129 -8.39 -20.58 3.00
N PRO A 130 -9.13 -21.64 3.37
CA PRO A 130 -10.07 -21.60 4.50
C PRO A 130 -9.43 -21.13 5.82
N GLU A 131 -8.21 -21.58 6.10
CA GLU A 131 -7.49 -21.22 7.34
C GLU A 131 -7.15 -19.72 7.39
N ILE A 132 -6.87 -19.11 6.25
CA ILE A 132 -6.64 -17.65 6.18
C ILE A 132 -7.96 -16.91 6.38
N GLN A 133 -9.01 -17.33 5.67
CA GLN A 133 -10.33 -16.70 5.76
C GLN A 133 -10.88 -16.73 7.19
N SER A 134 -10.97 -17.93 7.79
CA SER A 134 -11.44 -18.08 9.18
C SER A 134 -10.53 -17.36 10.16
N GLY A 135 -9.21 -17.42 10.00
CA GLY A 135 -8.27 -16.73 10.87
C GLY A 135 -8.39 -15.20 10.84
N LEU A 136 -8.72 -14.62 9.68
CA LEU A 136 -8.99 -13.19 9.51
C LEU A 136 -10.33 -12.78 10.13
N GLU A 137 -11.39 -13.56 9.92
CA GLU A 137 -12.72 -13.33 10.51
C GLU A 137 -12.68 -13.42 12.04
N GLU A 138 -11.96 -14.40 12.61
CA GLU A 138 -11.72 -14.53 14.06
C GLU A 138 -11.02 -13.30 14.65
N ARG A 139 -10.24 -12.59 13.83
CA ARG A 139 -9.55 -11.35 14.19
C ARG A 139 -10.39 -10.09 13.91
N GLY A 140 -11.64 -10.26 13.49
CA GLY A 140 -12.60 -9.17 13.25
C GLY A 140 -12.49 -8.52 11.88
N CYS A 141 -11.80 -9.13 10.92
CA CYS A 141 -11.80 -8.64 9.54
C CYS A 141 -13.10 -9.00 8.83
N LEU A 142 -13.48 -8.19 7.84
CA LEU A 142 -14.58 -8.50 6.93
C LEU A 142 -14.00 -8.90 5.58
N LEU A 143 -14.23 -10.14 5.16
CA LEU A 143 -13.90 -10.58 3.80
C LEU A 143 -14.91 -10.01 2.82
N LEU A 144 -14.53 -9.68 1.59
CA LEU A 144 -15.50 -9.27 0.57
C LEU A 144 -16.53 -10.39 0.31
N ASP A 145 -16.02 -11.58 0.01
CA ASP A 145 -16.77 -12.82 -0.18
C ASP A 145 -15.91 -14.05 0.24
N GLY A 146 -16.48 -15.24 0.13
CA GLY A 146 -15.75 -16.50 0.37
C GLY A 146 -14.99 -17.04 -0.84
N GLN A 147 -15.01 -16.34 -1.98
CA GLN A 147 -14.37 -16.76 -3.24
C GLN A 147 -13.01 -16.10 -3.45
N ALA A 148 -12.55 -15.29 -2.48
CA ALA A 148 -11.30 -14.55 -2.54
C ALA A 148 -11.22 -13.56 -3.72
N SER A 149 -12.35 -12.96 -4.06
CA SER A 149 -12.43 -11.92 -5.09
C SER A 149 -11.62 -10.68 -4.69
N ILE A 150 -10.90 -10.10 -5.66
CA ILE A 150 -10.17 -8.83 -5.50
C ILE A 150 -11.00 -7.71 -6.14
N ASP A 151 -11.69 -6.95 -5.32
CA ASP A 151 -12.50 -5.79 -5.72
C ASP A 151 -12.51 -4.74 -4.59
N GLN A 152 -11.77 -3.66 -4.82
CA GLN A 152 -11.61 -2.60 -3.83
C GLN A 152 -12.83 -1.69 -3.71
N LEU A 153 -13.66 -1.60 -4.76
CA LEU A 153 -14.90 -0.84 -4.67
C LEU A 153 -15.93 -1.60 -3.85
N GLY A 154 -16.09 -2.90 -4.09
CA GLY A 154 -16.89 -3.78 -3.23
C GLY A 154 -16.41 -3.77 -1.78
N GLY A 155 -15.08 -3.76 -1.56
CA GLY A 155 -14.48 -3.60 -0.24
C GLY A 155 -14.86 -2.28 0.45
N LEU A 156 -14.86 -1.17 -0.29
CA LEU A 156 -15.30 0.14 0.20
C LEU A 156 -16.77 0.12 0.62
N GLU A 157 -17.65 -0.40 -0.24
CA GLU A 157 -19.09 -0.51 0.03
C GLU A 157 -19.37 -1.41 1.24
N LYS A 158 -18.61 -2.51 1.38
CA LYS A 158 -18.70 -3.41 2.53
C LYS A 158 -18.27 -2.74 3.83
N ALA A 159 -17.16 -2.00 3.80
CA ALA A 159 -16.69 -1.23 4.95
C ALA A 159 -17.71 -0.15 5.36
N ALA A 160 -18.27 0.58 4.40
CA ALA A 160 -19.31 1.57 4.66
C ALA A 160 -20.57 0.95 5.27
N SER A 161 -21.01 -0.18 4.74
CA SER A 161 -22.18 -0.93 5.24
C SER A 161 -21.98 -1.47 6.65
N ALA A 162 -20.74 -1.76 7.03
CA ALA A 162 -20.37 -2.14 8.40
C ALA A 162 -20.27 -0.95 9.38
N GLY A 163 -20.49 0.28 8.90
CA GLY A 163 -20.55 1.48 9.72
C GLY A 163 -19.25 2.27 9.82
N TYR A 164 -18.18 1.85 9.16
CA TYR A 164 -16.92 2.63 9.11
C TYR A 164 -17.12 3.93 8.32
N LYS A 165 -16.47 5.02 8.75
CA LYS A 165 -16.62 6.35 8.16
C LYS A 165 -15.37 6.87 7.50
N ASN A 166 -14.21 6.70 8.11
CA ASN A 166 -12.93 7.07 7.53
C ASN A 166 -12.23 5.79 7.06
N ILE A 167 -12.27 5.50 5.76
CA ILE A 167 -11.83 4.21 5.21
C ILE A 167 -10.59 4.43 4.35
N ALA A 168 -9.48 3.80 4.71
CA ALA A 168 -8.32 3.72 3.83
C ALA A 168 -8.48 2.60 2.80
N ILE A 169 -7.95 2.77 1.60
CA ILE A 169 -8.02 1.77 0.53
C ILE A 169 -6.67 1.71 -0.16
N THR A 170 -6.04 0.54 -0.19
CA THR A 170 -4.91 0.32 -1.09
C THR A 170 -5.41 -0.21 -2.43
N VAL A 171 -4.94 0.39 -3.52
CA VAL A 171 -5.32 0.00 -4.87
C VAL A 171 -4.07 -0.08 -5.74
N ALA A 172 -3.96 -1.13 -6.57
CA ALA A 172 -2.84 -1.25 -7.49
C ALA A 172 -2.88 -0.09 -8.50
N GLY A 173 -1.73 0.49 -8.81
CA GLY A 173 -1.64 1.70 -9.63
C GLY A 173 -2.34 1.54 -10.98
N ALA A 174 -2.31 0.34 -11.58
CA ALA A 174 -2.95 0.10 -12.87
C ALA A 174 -4.47 0.25 -12.74
N GLN A 175 -5.07 -0.39 -11.74
CA GLN A 175 -6.50 -0.29 -11.45
C GLN A 175 -6.90 1.15 -11.07
N ALA A 176 -6.08 1.82 -10.26
CA ALA A 176 -6.31 3.21 -9.87
C ALA A 176 -6.34 4.13 -11.10
N GLY A 177 -5.36 4.00 -11.99
CA GLY A 177 -5.24 4.79 -13.21
C GLY A 177 -6.22 4.42 -14.32
N ASP A 178 -6.81 3.22 -14.27
CA ASP A 178 -7.84 2.76 -15.20
C ASP A 178 -9.27 3.08 -14.72
N GLY A 179 -9.41 3.89 -13.66
CA GLY A 179 -10.68 4.49 -13.24
C GLY A 179 -11.22 4.03 -11.89
N ALA A 180 -10.67 2.98 -11.27
CA ALA A 180 -11.19 2.47 -10.00
C ALA A 180 -11.14 3.53 -8.87
N ALA A 181 -10.07 4.33 -8.82
CA ALA A 181 -9.94 5.39 -7.82
C ALA A 181 -10.96 6.52 -8.05
N GLN A 182 -11.26 6.87 -9.31
CA GLN A 182 -12.30 7.83 -9.64
C GLN A 182 -13.69 7.31 -9.25
N GLU A 183 -13.97 6.04 -9.50
CA GLU A 183 -15.25 5.44 -9.11
C GLU A 183 -15.45 5.43 -7.59
N MET A 184 -14.40 5.14 -6.81
CA MET A 184 -14.43 5.23 -5.34
C MET A 184 -14.79 6.64 -4.88
N ARG A 185 -14.23 7.69 -5.50
CA ARG A 185 -14.59 9.09 -5.21
C ARG A 185 -16.06 9.39 -5.46
N CYS A 186 -16.61 8.91 -6.58
CA CYS A 186 -18.03 9.08 -6.88
C CYS A 186 -18.94 8.38 -5.85
N ARG A 187 -18.49 7.24 -5.30
CA ARG A 187 -19.28 6.45 -4.34
C ARG A 187 -19.18 6.98 -2.91
N GLU A 188 -18.06 7.61 -2.56
CA GLU A 188 -17.79 8.22 -1.24
C GLU A 188 -18.93 9.14 -0.79
N GLU A 189 -19.40 10.05 -1.67
CA GLU A 189 -20.48 10.99 -1.37
C GLU A 189 -21.81 10.28 -1.07
N GLY A 190 -22.18 9.30 -1.91
CA GLY A 190 -23.44 8.56 -1.77
C GLY A 190 -23.47 7.65 -0.53
N LEU A 191 -22.30 7.19 -0.08
CA LEU A 191 -22.14 6.36 1.12
C LEU A 191 -22.00 7.18 2.41
N GLY A 192 -21.79 8.49 2.32
CA GLY A 192 -21.58 9.36 3.48
C GLY A 192 -20.38 8.92 4.31
N ILE A 193 -19.26 8.67 3.64
CA ILE A 193 -17.98 8.26 4.19
C ILE A 193 -16.87 9.20 3.69
N HIS A 194 -15.66 9.04 4.22
CA HIS A 194 -14.44 9.61 3.70
C HIS A 194 -13.49 8.48 3.27
N ALA A 195 -13.07 8.44 2.02
CA ALA A 195 -12.14 7.46 1.48
C ALA A 195 -10.72 8.05 1.41
N ALA A 196 -9.73 7.38 2.00
CA ALA A 196 -8.32 7.66 1.75
C ALA A 196 -7.76 6.66 0.74
N ILE A 197 -7.49 7.09 -0.49
CA ILE A 197 -7.11 6.22 -1.61
C ILE A 197 -5.59 6.23 -1.76
N LEU A 198 -4.97 5.06 -1.61
CA LEU A 198 -3.52 4.84 -1.63
C LEU A 198 -3.15 4.01 -2.88
N ALA A 199 -2.51 4.63 -3.87
CA ALA A 199 -2.00 3.93 -5.04
C ALA A 199 -0.65 3.26 -4.76
N VAL A 200 -0.64 1.93 -4.77
CA VAL A 200 0.54 1.08 -4.56
C VAL A 200 0.89 0.31 -5.83
N HIS A 201 2.04 -0.37 -5.86
CA HIS A 201 2.45 -1.20 -7.00
C HIS A 201 2.38 -0.45 -8.36
N THR A 202 2.95 0.74 -8.41
CA THR A 202 2.81 1.67 -9.55
C THR A 202 3.88 1.48 -10.63
N THR A 203 4.68 0.42 -10.57
CA THR A 203 5.71 0.13 -11.57
C THR A 203 5.09 -0.05 -12.97
N GLY A 204 5.68 0.62 -13.97
CA GLY A 204 5.26 0.48 -15.36
C GLY A 204 3.96 1.19 -15.72
N ILE A 205 3.48 2.09 -14.85
CA ILE A 205 2.29 2.91 -15.10
C ILE A 205 2.52 3.89 -16.27
N ARG A 206 1.50 4.02 -17.12
CA ARG A 206 1.52 4.92 -18.29
C ARG A 206 1.25 6.38 -17.88
N PRO A 207 1.70 7.39 -18.63
CA PRO A 207 1.47 8.80 -18.31
C PRO A 207 0.00 9.18 -18.07
N GLU A 208 -0.91 8.66 -18.89
CA GLU A 208 -2.36 8.90 -18.77
C GLU A 208 -2.94 8.28 -17.48
N GLN A 209 -2.49 7.09 -17.10
CA GLN A 209 -2.86 6.46 -15.83
C GLN A 209 -2.28 7.25 -14.66
N ALA A 210 -1.04 7.77 -14.77
CA ALA A 210 -0.43 8.60 -13.74
C ALA A 210 -1.18 9.93 -13.54
N ALA A 211 -1.73 10.51 -14.60
CA ALA A 211 -2.59 11.70 -14.51
C ALA A 211 -3.90 11.38 -13.76
N ALA A 212 -4.58 10.29 -14.12
CA ALA A 212 -5.78 9.84 -13.42
C ALA A 212 -5.53 9.55 -11.93
N ILE A 213 -4.39 8.92 -11.60
CA ILE A 213 -3.94 8.71 -10.22
C ILE A 213 -3.73 10.05 -9.49
N ALA A 214 -3.09 11.02 -10.14
CA ALA A 214 -2.82 12.33 -9.55
C ALA A 214 -4.09 13.11 -9.17
N GLU A 215 -5.18 12.89 -9.91
CA GLU A 215 -6.46 13.56 -9.68
C GLU A 215 -7.31 12.90 -8.60
N SER A 216 -7.17 11.58 -8.40
CA SER A 216 -8.11 10.78 -7.60
C SER A 216 -7.51 10.20 -6.32
N CYS A 217 -6.19 10.01 -6.23
CA CYS A 217 -5.54 9.39 -5.09
C CYS A 217 -5.04 10.41 -4.04
N ASP A 218 -4.92 9.97 -2.79
CA ASP A 218 -4.37 10.79 -1.69
C ASP A 218 -2.87 10.56 -1.51
N LEU A 219 -2.44 9.31 -1.65
CA LEU A 219 -1.05 8.89 -1.54
C LEU A 219 -0.65 7.99 -2.68
N VAL A 220 0.59 8.15 -3.14
CA VAL A 220 1.14 7.37 -4.25
C VAL A 220 2.58 6.97 -3.95
N TRP A 221 2.84 5.67 -3.97
CA TRP A 221 4.21 5.15 -3.95
C TRP A 221 4.75 5.16 -5.37
N SER A 222 5.90 5.79 -5.59
CA SER A 222 6.41 6.01 -6.95
C SER A 222 7.00 4.78 -7.65
N CYS A 223 7.39 3.73 -6.89
CA CYS A 223 8.01 2.50 -7.38
C CYS A 223 9.02 2.74 -8.54
N ALA A 224 9.14 1.79 -9.46
CA ALA A 224 9.94 1.94 -10.68
C ALA A 224 9.10 2.53 -11.82
N SER A 225 8.52 3.71 -11.59
CA SER A 225 7.69 4.41 -12.58
C SER A 225 8.16 5.83 -12.84
N LYS A 226 8.62 6.07 -14.07
CA LYS A 226 8.99 7.39 -14.54
C LYS A 226 7.76 8.31 -14.61
N ALA A 227 6.65 7.81 -15.15
CA ALA A 227 5.41 8.55 -15.30
C ALA A 227 4.89 9.06 -13.95
N VAL A 228 4.91 8.22 -12.90
CA VAL A 228 4.49 8.65 -11.56
C VAL A 228 5.43 9.72 -11.01
N ARG A 229 6.74 9.55 -11.12
CA ARG A 229 7.70 10.54 -10.62
C ARG A 229 7.56 11.91 -11.30
N GLU A 230 7.30 11.92 -12.61
CA GLU A 230 7.19 13.17 -13.39
C GLU A 230 5.80 13.80 -13.31
N VAL A 231 4.72 13.01 -13.32
CA VAL A 231 3.35 13.54 -13.32
C VAL A 231 2.84 13.75 -11.90
N VAL A 232 2.83 12.68 -11.09
CA VAL A 232 2.31 12.71 -9.71
C VAL A 232 3.23 13.56 -8.81
N GLY A 233 4.55 13.44 -8.99
CA GLY A 233 5.52 14.19 -8.19
C GLY A 233 5.38 15.70 -8.32
N ASN A 234 4.99 16.21 -9.49
CA ASN A 234 4.78 17.65 -9.71
C ASN A 234 3.52 18.19 -9.03
N SER A 235 2.55 17.33 -8.71
CA SER A 235 1.29 17.69 -8.04
C SER A 235 1.35 17.45 -6.53
N ALA A 236 2.45 16.90 -6.00
CA ALA A 236 2.56 16.50 -4.61
C ALA A 236 2.65 17.71 -3.65
N LEU A 237 1.82 17.70 -2.60
CA LEU A 237 1.85 18.67 -1.50
C LEU A 237 2.96 18.36 -0.48
N LEU A 238 3.38 17.10 -0.43
CA LEU A 238 4.46 16.60 0.41
C LEU A 238 5.06 15.36 -0.24
N GLN A 239 6.38 15.23 -0.18
CA GLN A 239 7.11 14.02 -0.51
C GLN A 239 7.81 13.52 0.75
N ILE A 240 7.79 12.20 0.96
CA ILE A 240 8.69 11.52 1.90
C ILE A 240 9.45 10.40 1.19
N GLY A 241 10.68 10.15 1.63
CA GLY A 241 11.62 9.25 0.94
C GLY A 241 12.27 9.91 -0.28
N ILE A 242 13.54 9.56 -0.51
CA ILE A 242 14.34 10.06 -1.64
C ILE A 242 14.50 8.94 -2.69
N THR A 243 14.80 7.73 -2.22
CA THR A 243 15.11 6.58 -3.07
C THR A 243 13.88 6.02 -3.78
N ILE A 244 12.79 5.84 -3.03
CA ILE A 244 11.45 5.53 -3.54
C ILE A 244 10.51 6.55 -2.91
N PRO A 245 10.28 7.69 -3.59
CA PRO A 245 9.37 8.71 -3.10
C PRO A 245 7.95 8.18 -2.86
N VAL A 246 7.35 8.65 -1.77
CA VAL A 246 5.91 8.58 -1.49
C VAL A 246 5.37 9.99 -1.56
N PHE A 247 4.40 10.21 -2.43
CA PHE A 247 3.80 11.51 -2.71
C PHE A 247 2.43 11.62 -2.05
N ALA A 248 2.22 12.66 -1.25
CA ALA A 248 0.90 13.07 -0.79
C ALA A 248 0.32 14.15 -1.71
N LEU A 249 -0.85 13.88 -2.27
CA LEU A 249 -1.53 14.73 -3.25
C LEU A 249 -2.62 15.59 -2.62
N THR A 250 -3.16 15.16 -1.48
CA THR A 250 -4.26 15.84 -0.79
C THR A 250 -3.90 16.19 0.66
N GLY A 251 -4.76 16.99 1.29
CA GLY A 251 -4.65 17.25 2.73
C GLY A 251 -4.73 15.95 3.56
N MET A 252 -5.55 14.98 3.15
CA MET A 252 -5.62 13.68 3.81
C MET A 252 -4.31 12.90 3.64
N GLY A 253 -3.77 12.81 2.41
CA GLY A 253 -2.48 12.16 2.18
C GLY A 253 -1.36 12.77 3.02
N LYS A 254 -1.35 14.11 3.12
CA LYS A 254 -0.38 14.82 3.96
C LYS A 254 -0.55 14.47 5.45
N ARG A 255 -1.78 14.38 5.94
CA ARG A 255 -2.08 13.95 7.32
C ARG A 255 -1.57 12.54 7.59
N LEU A 256 -1.79 11.60 6.67
CA LEU A 256 -1.33 10.21 6.80
C LEU A 256 0.20 10.11 6.91
N ILE A 257 0.94 10.79 6.01
CA ILE A 257 2.42 10.80 6.09
C ILE A 257 2.90 11.42 7.39
N LEU A 258 2.36 12.59 7.76
CA LEU A 258 2.80 13.30 8.96
C LEU A 258 2.45 12.54 10.23
N ASN A 259 1.29 11.87 10.26
CA ASN A 259 0.91 10.97 11.35
C ASN A 259 1.95 9.85 11.51
N HIS A 260 2.27 9.12 10.45
CA HIS A 260 3.29 8.07 10.54
C HIS A 260 4.67 8.62 10.93
N ALA A 261 5.05 9.79 10.40
CA ALA A 261 6.30 10.47 10.74
C ALA A 261 6.43 10.82 12.23
N GLN A 262 5.32 10.98 12.97
CA GLN A 262 5.35 11.18 14.43
C GLN A 262 5.77 9.92 15.19
N HIS A 263 5.51 8.73 14.63
CA HIS A 263 5.84 7.43 15.23
C HIS A 263 7.15 6.84 14.70
N PHE A 264 7.72 7.43 13.66
CA PHE A 264 8.97 6.97 13.08
C PHE A 264 10.15 7.24 14.03
N GLU A 265 10.80 6.16 14.50
CA GLU A 265 11.90 6.27 15.48
C GLU A 265 13.18 6.88 14.89
N GLY A 266 13.34 6.81 13.57
CA GLY A 266 14.51 7.36 12.88
C GLY A 266 14.49 8.87 12.77
N GLN A 267 15.66 9.45 12.49
CA GLN A 267 15.78 10.89 12.25
C GLN A 267 15.13 11.28 10.92
N LEU A 268 14.34 12.35 10.93
CA LEU A 268 13.73 12.92 9.73
C LEU A 268 14.20 14.36 9.54
N VAL A 269 14.53 14.71 8.30
CA VAL A 269 14.73 16.11 7.90
C VAL A 269 13.50 16.54 7.13
N LEU A 270 12.71 17.46 7.70
CA LEU A 270 11.58 18.08 7.02
C LEU A 270 11.91 19.54 6.72
N GLY A 271 12.17 19.83 5.44
CA GLY A 271 12.48 21.18 4.99
C GLY A 271 11.25 21.92 4.49
N ARG A 272 10.89 23.01 5.17
CA ARG A 272 10.15 24.14 4.60
C ARG A 272 10.75 25.44 5.14
N ALA A 273 10.66 26.55 4.41
CA ALA A 273 11.22 27.84 4.85
C ALA A 273 10.14 28.86 5.22
N TYR A 274 10.49 29.66 6.24
CA TYR A 274 9.55 30.35 7.10
C TYR A 274 9.16 31.75 6.65
N LEU A 275 7.99 32.07 7.19
CA LEU A 275 7.49 33.39 7.44
C LEU A 275 7.74 33.77 8.91
N PRO A 276 8.35 34.94 9.10
CA PRO A 276 9.53 35.32 8.35
C PRO A 276 10.74 34.56 8.94
N ALA A 277 11.43 33.82 8.09
CA ALA A 277 12.78 33.35 8.39
C ALA A 277 13.70 34.58 8.44
N LEU A 278 14.09 35.06 9.63
CA LEU A 278 14.85 36.31 9.80
C LEU A 278 16.15 36.18 10.59
N GLU A 279 17.07 37.12 10.29
CA GLU A 279 18.47 37.18 10.73
C GLU A 279 18.71 38.20 11.88
N ARG A 280 19.94 38.31 12.40
CA ARG A 280 20.27 38.98 13.67
C ARG A 280 20.13 40.53 13.75
N ARG A 281 19.99 41.27 12.64
CA ARG A 281 19.68 42.73 12.68
C ARG A 281 18.18 42.96 12.62
N GLN A 282 17.52 42.92 13.77
CA GLN A 282 16.13 43.31 13.91
C GLN A 282 16.04 44.76 14.41
N PRO A 283 14.99 45.54 14.10
CA PRO A 283 14.69 46.80 14.79
C PRO A 283 14.50 46.55 16.28
N GLU A 284 14.92 47.48 17.15
CA GLU A 284 14.41 47.47 18.51
C GLU A 284 12.91 47.82 18.46
N PRO A 285 12.02 47.01 19.06
CA PRO A 285 10.61 47.33 19.05
C PRO A 285 10.38 48.66 19.77
N LEU A 286 9.54 49.52 19.19
CA LEU A 286 9.09 50.76 19.82
C LEU A 286 8.40 50.45 21.16
N LYS A 287 8.43 51.42 22.08
CA LYS A 287 7.32 51.57 23.02
C LYS A 287 6.20 52.36 22.36
#